data_AF-A0A950XEI8-F1
#
_entry.id   AF-A0A950XEI8-F1
#
_cell.length_a   1.000
_cell.length_b   1.000
_cell.length_c   1.000
_cell.angle_alpha   90.00
_cell.angle_beta   90.00
_cell.angle_gamma   90.00
#
_symmetry.space_group_name_H-M   'P 1'
#
loop_
_entity.id
_entity.type
_entity.pdbx_description
1 polymer ?
#
loop_
_entity_poly.entity_id
_entity_poly.type
_entity_poly.pdbx_seq_one_letter_code
_entity_poly.pdbx_strand_id
1 'polypeptide(L)'
;HDFYQRFIRPEAGQRELVSMGRIVTALLMVLGVLFTMALDNAHNAFNLLLSIGAGTGLIYLLRWFWWRINAWSEVSAMAASFVVSLAFFVAGKFGHTVDTTTVLLTTIAVTTVVWIVVTYCTPPVDPQVLAAFYARVRPAGPGWARVRRENGLPASPDSMPLALAGWVLGLASVYGALFAAGGFVYGRTLQGWLWSLVAAAAIVGLLGIGRRLWKPAAGPAPVEG
;
A
#
# COMPACT_ATOMS: atom_id res chain seq x y z
N HIS A 1 -15.08 15.64 -4.48
CA HIS A 1 -15.97 15.44 -3.33
C HIS A 1 -15.23 15.62 -2.01
N ASP A 2 -14.14 14.88 -1.77
CA ASP A 2 -13.53 14.76 -0.43
C ASP A 2 -12.89 16.04 0.14
N PHE A 3 -12.38 16.94 -0.71
CA PHE A 3 -11.77 18.20 -0.27
C PHE A 3 -12.67 19.42 -0.48
N TYR A 4 -13.13 19.65 -1.72
CA TYR A 4 -13.91 20.84 -2.07
C TYR A 4 -15.25 20.92 -1.31
N GLN A 5 -16.00 19.81 -1.26
CA GLN A 5 -17.26 19.81 -0.54
C GLN A 5 -17.04 19.82 0.97
N ARG A 6 -16.02 19.11 1.48
CA ARG A 6 -15.82 18.96 2.92
C ARG A 6 -15.24 20.21 3.60
N PHE A 7 -14.35 20.96 2.93
CA PHE A 7 -13.60 22.05 3.54
C PHE A 7 -13.83 23.43 2.91
N ILE A 8 -14.24 23.52 1.64
CA ILE A 8 -14.40 24.80 0.94
C ILE A 8 -15.88 25.21 0.91
N ARG A 9 -16.76 24.34 0.41
CA ARG A 9 -18.21 24.59 0.34
C ARG A 9 -19.03 23.33 0.63
N PRO A 10 -19.45 23.13 1.89
CA PRO A 10 -20.32 22.03 2.33
C PRO A 10 -21.64 21.93 1.55
N GLU A 11 -22.20 23.07 1.15
CA GLU A 11 -23.48 23.17 0.44
C GLU A 11 -23.34 23.23 -1.09
N ALA A 12 -22.16 22.90 -1.65
CA ALA A 12 -21.95 22.97 -3.09
C ALA A 12 -22.93 22.05 -3.85
N GLY A 13 -23.67 22.64 -4.79
CA GLY A 13 -24.58 21.90 -5.66
C GLY A 13 -23.84 20.97 -6.63
N GLN A 14 -24.52 19.93 -7.14
CA GLN A 14 -23.92 18.92 -8.02
C GLN A 14 -23.30 19.52 -9.31
N ARG A 15 -23.90 20.59 -9.85
CA ARG A 15 -23.36 21.31 -11.02
C ARG A 15 -22.03 22.01 -10.71
N GLU A 16 -21.88 22.59 -9.52
CA GLU A 16 -20.65 23.24 -9.05
C GLU A 16 -19.55 22.22 -8.78
N LEU A 17 -19.90 21.06 -8.21
CA LEU A 17 -18.94 19.97 -7.99
C LEU A 17 -18.39 19.42 -9.32
N VAL A 18 -19.25 19.28 -10.34
CA VAL A 18 -18.83 18.82 -11.67
C VAL A 18 -17.98 19.88 -12.39
N SER A 19 -18.33 21.18 -12.29
CA SER A 19 -17.53 22.24 -12.90
C SER A 19 -16.14 22.34 -12.25
N MET A 20 -16.08 22.29 -10.92
CA MET A 20 -14.81 22.30 -10.19
C MET A 20 -13.97 21.06 -10.51
N GLY A 21 -14.59 19.89 -10.62
CA GLY A 21 -13.92 18.67 -11.08
C GLY A 21 -13.27 18.85 -12.45
N ARG A 22 -13.98 19.47 -13.40
CA ARG A 22 -13.43 19.76 -14.74
C ARG A 22 -12.26 20.75 -14.69
N ILE A 23 -12.35 21.81 -13.87
CA ILE A 23 -11.27 22.79 -13.69
C ILE A 23 -10.01 22.11 -13.13
N VAL A 24 -10.16 21.32 -12.07
CA VAL A 24 -9.05 20.58 -11.47
C VAL A 24 -8.42 19.61 -12.47
N THR A 25 -9.23 18.87 -13.24
CA THR A 25 -8.72 17.98 -14.28
C THR A 25 -7.95 18.73 -15.36
N ALA A 26 -8.47 19.87 -15.84
CA ALA A 26 -7.79 20.69 -16.84
C ALA A 26 -6.45 21.24 -16.29
N LEU A 27 -6.44 21.70 -15.04
CA LEU A 27 -5.21 22.15 -14.37
C LEU A 27 -4.19 21.01 -14.26
N LEU A 28 -4.61 19.82 -13.84
CA LEU A 28 -3.73 18.65 -13.74
C LEU A 28 -3.18 18.22 -15.11
N MET A 29 -3.97 18.33 -16.18
CA MET A 29 -3.49 18.09 -17.54
C MET A 29 -2.38 19.07 -17.93
N VAL A 30 -2.56 20.37 -17.68
CA VAL A 30 -1.54 21.39 -17.98
C VAL A 30 -0.26 21.14 -17.18
N LEU A 31 -0.39 20.87 -15.87
CA LEU A 31 0.75 20.53 -15.03
C LEU A 31 1.46 19.25 -15.49
N GLY A 32 0.70 18.24 -15.90
CA GLY A 32 1.24 16.99 -16.45
C GLY A 32 2.04 17.22 -17.74
N VAL A 33 1.55 18.08 -18.64
CA VAL A 33 2.29 18.45 -19.86
C VAL A 33 3.58 19.17 -19.53
N LEU A 34 3.53 20.20 -18.68
CA LEU A 34 4.72 20.95 -18.26
C LEU A 34 5.76 20.03 -17.59
N PHE A 35 5.29 19.12 -16.74
CA PHE A 35 6.14 18.14 -16.09
C PHE A 35 6.75 17.14 -17.08
N THR A 36 5.97 16.68 -18.06
CA THR A 36 6.47 15.79 -19.13
C THR A 36 7.56 16.46 -19.94
N MET A 37 7.44 17.77 -20.23
CA MET A 37 8.49 18.53 -20.92
C MET A 37 9.77 18.67 -20.10
N ALA A 38 9.71 18.52 -18.77
CA ALA A 38 10.87 18.57 -17.90
C ALA A 38 11.61 17.22 -17.78
N LEU A 39 11.03 16.13 -18.29
CA LEU A 39 11.58 14.78 -18.25
C LEU A 39 12.37 14.48 -19.52
N ASP A 40 13.65 14.12 -19.37
CA ASP A 40 14.55 13.87 -20.51
C ASP A 40 14.26 12.53 -21.21
N ASN A 41 13.79 11.52 -20.47
CA ASN A 41 13.49 10.20 -21.01
C ASN A 41 12.46 9.42 -20.17
N ALA A 42 11.89 8.37 -20.76
CA ALA A 42 10.90 7.51 -20.11
C ALA A 42 11.45 6.74 -18.89
N HIS A 43 12.76 6.48 -18.84
CA HIS A 43 13.40 5.81 -17.72
C HIS A 43 13.38 6.69 -16.46
N ASN A 44 13.68 7.98 -16.60
CA ASN A 44 13.59 8.98 -15.53
C ASN A 44 12.15 9.12 -15.03
N ALA A 45 11.18 9.13 -15.94
CA ALA A 45 9.76 9.14 -15.59
C ALA A 45 9.37 7.90 -14.75
N PHE A 46 9.85 6.72 -15.14
CA PHE A 46 9.60 5.47 -14.43
C PHE A 46 10.27 5.44 -13.04
N ASN A 47 11.52 5.88 -12.93
CA ASN A 47 12.22 5.93 -11.65
C ASN A 47 11.55 6.92 -10.67
N LEU A 48 11.04 8.04 -11.18
CA LEU A 48 10.31 9.02 -10.39
C LEU A 48 8.96 8.47 -9.91
N LEU A 49 8.23 7.77 -10.79
CA LEU A 49 7.00 7.06 -10.42
C LEU A 49 7.24 6.03 -9.31
N LEU A 50 8.29 5.21 -9.45
CA LEU A 50 8.67 4.23 -8.43
C LEU A 50 9.06 4.89 -7.11
N SER A 51 9.79 6.00 -7.14
CA SER A 51 10.23 6.72 -5.94
C SER A 51 9.05 7.30 -5.16
N ILE A 52 8.05 7.87 -5.86
CA ILE A 52 6.83 8.40 -5.23
C ILE A 52 6.00 7.25 -4.63
N GLY A 53 5.84 6.15 -5.37
CA GLY A 53 5.06 4.98 -4.93
C GLY A 53 5.70 4.20 -3.78
N ALA A 54 7.03 4.20 -3.67
CA ALA A 54 7.75 3.49 -2.62
C ALA A 54 7.41 3.99 -1.21
N GLY A 55 7.16 5.30 -1.05
CA GLY A 55 6.81 5.87 0.26
C GLY A 55 5.39 5.56 0.73
N THR A 56 4.44 5.35 -0.18
CA THR A 56 3.02 5.10 0.17
C THR A 56 2.66 3.62 0.24
N GLY A 57 3.36 2.75 -0.49
CA GLY A 57 3.08 1.31 -0.53
C GLY A 57 3.09 0.66 0.85
N LEU A 58 4.04 1.05 1.71
CA LEU A 58 4.12 0.54 3.08
C LEU A 58 2.88 0.93 3.91
N ILE A 59 2.39 2.16 3.75
CA ILE A 59 1.23 2.66 4.50
C ILE A 59 -0.03 1.90 4.13
N TYR A 60 -0.23 1.59 2.85
CA TYR A 60 -1.39 0.80 2.43
C TYR A 60 -1.41 -0.59 3.04
N LEU A 61 -0.25 -1.22 3.19
CA LEU A 61 -0.13 -2.50 3.89
C LEU A 61 -0.37 -2.34 5.38
N LEU A 62 0.34 -1.43 6.04
CA LEU A 62 0.25 -1.25 7.49
C LEU A 62 -1.14 -0.77 7.93
N ARG A 63 -1.89 -0.06 7.09
CA ARG A 63 -3.25 0.40 7.38
C ARG A 63 -4.19 -0.74 7.77
N TRP A 64 -3.97 -1.94 7.23
CA TRP A 64 -4.74 -3.13 7.60
C TRP A 64 -4.38 -3.68 8.97
N PHE A 65 -3.12 -3.52 9.40
CA PHE A 65 -2.60 -4.10 10.64
C PHE A 65 -2.51 -3.10 11.81
N TRP A 66 -2.55 -1.79 11.52
CA TRP A 66 -2.35 -0.72 12.49
C TRP A 66 -3.43 0.36 12.38
N TRP A 67 -4.37 0.34 13.33
CA TRP A 67 -5.52 1.27 13.43
C TRP A 67 -5.18 2.76 13.52
N ARG A 68 -3.93 3.13 13.85
CA ARG A 68 -3.50 4.52 13.96
C ARG A 68 -3.32 5.18 12.59
N ILE A 69 -3.02 4.40 11.56
CA ILE A 69 -2.80 4.93 10.21
C ILE A 69 -4.11 5.51 9.69
N ASN A 70 -4.07 6.80 9.39
CA ASN A 70 -5.21 7.57 8.94
C ASN A 70 -4.89 8.26 7.59
N ALA A 71 -5.84 9.04 7.08
CA ALA A 71 -5.65 9.78 5.83
C ALA A 71 -4.48 10.79 5.89
N TRP A 72 -4.17 11.33 7.08
CA TRP A 72 -3.03 12.24 7.24
C TRP A 72 -1.68 11.52 7.13
N SER A 73 -1.57 10.28 7.61
CA SER A 73 -0.40 9.43 7.39
C SER A 73 -0.12 9.25 5.89
N GLU A 74 -1.17 8.99 5.11
CA GLU A 74 -1.07 8.78 3.67
C GLU A 74 -0.69 10.07 2.92
N VAL A 75 -1.39 11.18 3.20
CA VAL A 75 -1.13 12.49 2.58
C VAL A 75 0.27 13.00 2.93
N SER A 76 0.70 12.84 4.19
CA SER A 76 2.04 13.28 4.61
C SER A 76 3.15 12.47 3.95
N ALA A 77 2.96 11.16 3.74
CA ALA A 77 3.92 10.36 3.01
C ALA A 77 4.00 10.74 1.54
N MET A 78 2.86 10.95 0.86
CA MET A 78 2.82 11.42 -0.52
C MET A 78 3.54 12.76 -0.66
N ALA A 79 3.24 13.71 0.23
CA ALA A 79 3.87 15.02 0.23
C ALA A 79 5.38 14.93 0.49
N ALA A 80 5.81 14.14 1.48
CA ALA A 80 7.23 13.94 1.77
C ALA A 80 7.96 13.29 0.59
N SER A 81 7.40 12.22 -0.01
CA SER A 81 8.00 11.51 -1.14
C SER A 81 8.18 12.46 -2.32
N PHE A 82 7.16 13.28 -2.60
CA PHE A 82 7.19 14.26 -3.67
C PHE A 82 8.25 15.34 -3.43
N VAL A 83 8.30 15.91 -2.23
CA VAL A 83 9.28 16.95 -1.87
C VAL A 83 10.71 16.42 -1.95
N VAL A 84 10.97 15.22 -1.41
CA VAL A 84 12.31 14.60 -1.48
C VAL A 84 12.69 14.29 -2.92
N SER A 85 11.76 13.71 -3.71
CA SER A 85 12.02 13.40 -5.12
C SER A 85 12.29 14.66 -5.94
N LEU A 86 11.53 15.74 -5.71
CA LEU A 86 11.73 17.02 -6.37
C LEU A 86 13.06 17.66 -5.97
N ALA A 87 13.44 17.60 -4.69
CA ALA A 87 14.72 18.12 -4.21
C ALA A 87 15.91 17.44 -4.89
N PHE A 88 15.89 16.10 -5.00
CA PHE A 88 16.92 15.35 -5.71
C PHE A 88 16.92 15.62 -7.21
N PHE A 89 15.74 15.75 -7.83
CA PHE A 89 15.62 16.09 -9.24
C PHE A 89 16.25 17.47 -9.55
N VAL A 90 15.96 18.47 -8.72
CA VAL A 90 16.54 19.82 -8.86
C VAL A 90 18.05 19.79 -8.59
N ALA A 91 18.49 19.09 -7.54
CA ALA A 91 19.92 18.94 -7.22
C ALA A 91 20.71 18.28 -8.38
N GLY A 92 20.11 17.29 -9.04
CA GLY A 92 20.68 16.65 -10.23
C GLY A 92 20.90 17.64 -11.39
N LYS A 93 19.96 18.59 -11.60
CA LYS A 93 20.12 19.66 -12.61
C LYS A 93 21.23 20.65 -12.29
N PHE A 94 21.57 20.83 -11.01
CA PHE A 94 22.70 21.66 -10.56
C PHE A 94 24.04 20.91 -10.52
N GLY A 95 24.10 19.68 -11.05
CA GLY A 95 25.34 18.88 -11.14
C GLY A 95 25.59 17.97 -9.94
N HIS A 96 24.69 17.92 -8.95
CA HIS A 96 24.76 16.98 -7.84
C HIS A 96 23.94 15.73 -8.15
N THR A 97 24.45 14.89 -9.06
CA THR A 97 23.81 13.62 -9.40
C THR A 97 24.07 12.59 -8.31
N VAL A 98 23.01 12.13 -7.67
CA VAL A 98 23.03 11.06 -6.67
C VAL A 98 22.53 9.78 -7.32
N ASP A 99 23.10 8.63 -6.96
CA ASP A 99 22.65 7.35 -7.49
C ASP A 99 21.16 7.09 -7.19
N THR A 100 20.47 6.46 -8.14
CA THR A 100 19.02 6.20 -8.05
C THR A 100 18.69 5.35 -6.83
N THR A 101 19.56 4.40 -6.48
CA THR A 101 19.37 3.55 -5.30
C THR A 101 19.42 4.38 -4.02
N THR A 102 20.37 5.31 -3.92
CA THR A 102 20.48 6.21 -2.77
C THR A 102 19.26 7.13 -2.69
N VAL A 103 18.82 7.71 -3.80
CA VAL A 103 17.60 8.54 -3.85
C VAL A 103 16.39 7.75 -3.36
N LEU A 104 16.21 6.51 -3.81
CA LEU A 104 15.11 5.64 -3.40
C LEU A 104 15.16 5.34 -1.89
N LEU A 105 16.32 4.88 -1.39
CA LEU A 105 16.50 4.54 0.03
C LEU A 105 16.31 5.74 0.95
N THR A 106 16.87 6.90 0.58
CA THR A 106 16.69 8.15 1.33
C THR A 106 15.23 8.59 1.30
N THR A 107 14.56 8.49 0.15
CA THR A 107 13.12 8.81 0.04
C THR A 107 12.32 7.95 1.00
N ILE A 108 12.50 6.62 0.96
CA ILE A 108 11.79 5.68 1.85
C ILE A 108 12.08 6.00 3.33
N ALA A 109 13.33 6.24 3.69
CA ALA A 109 13.71 6.54 5.07
C ALA A 109 13.05 7.83 5.57
N VAL A 110 13.18 8.91 4.81
CA VAL A 110 12.62 10.22 5.17
C VAL A 110 11.10 10.16 5.22
N THR A 111 10.45 9.57 4.22
CA THR A 111 8.99 9.45 4.18
C THR A 111 8.49 8.63 5.35
N THR A 112 9.22 7.57 5.72
CA THR A 112 8.88 6.71 6.86
C THR A 112 8.87 7.50 8.15
N VAL A 113 9.90 8.30 8.40
CA VAL A 113 9.95 9.17 9.58
C VAL A 113 8.80 10.18 9.56
N VAL A 114 8.57 10.86 8.42
CA VAL A 114 7.54 11.90 8.32
C VAL A 114 6.15 11.34 8.61
N TRP A 115 5.75 10.25 7.95
CA TRP A 115 4.39 9.73 8.16
C TRP A 115 4.21 9.14 9.55
N ILE A 116 5.25 8.54 10.15
CA ILE A 116 5.21 8.07 11.53
C ILE A 116 4.98 9.24 12.48
N VAL A 117 5.76 10.32 12.34
CA VAL A 117 5.59 11.54 13.16
C VAL A 117 4.19 12.11 13.01
N VAL A 118 3.72 12.28 11.78
CA VAL A 118 2.35 12.77 11.52
C VAL A 118 1.29 11.85 12.10
N THR A 119 1.48 10.53 12.06
CA THR A 119 0.55 9.55 12.64
C THR A 119 0.43 9.71 14.16
N TYR A 120 1.51 10.08 14.85
CA TYR A 120 1.48 10.33 16.29
C TYR A 120 1.01 11.74 16.65
N CYS A 121 1.25 12.74 15.80
CA CYS A 121 0.82 14.12 16.03
C CYS A 121 -0.64 14.37 15.62
N THR A 122 -1.21 13.57 14.72
CA THR A 122 -2.60 13.73 14.26
C THR A 122 -3.57 12.91 15.11
N PRO A 123 -4.81 13.41 15.29
CA PRO A 123 -5.81 12.67 16.03
C PRO A 123 -6.14 11.34 15.32
N PRO A 124 -6.36 10.26 16.07
CA PRO A 124 -6.84 9.01 15.49
C PRO A 124 -8.23 9.18 14.89
N VAL A 125 -8.61 8.23 14.04
CA VAL A 125 -10.00 8.10 13.55
C VAL A 125 -10.94 7.90 14.74
N ASP A 126 -12.18 8.39 14.61
CA ASP A 126 -13.24 8.24 15.61
C ASP A 126 -13.33 6.80 16.15
N PRO A 127 -13.26 6.59 17.48
CA PRO A 127 -13.39 5.28 18.11
C PRO A 127 -14.61 4.48 17.65
N GLN A 128 -15.75 5.13 17.37
CA GLN A 128 -16.97 4.46 16.93
C GLN A 128 -16.82 3.86 15.53
N VAL A 129 -16.17 4.60 14.63
CA VAL A 129 -15.89 4.14 13.26
C VAL A 129 -14.90 2.96 13.30
N LEU A 130 -13.88 3.04 14.16
CA LEU A 130 -12.91 1.96 14.34
C LEU A 130 -13.56 0.69 14.91
N ALA A 131 -14.47 0.83 15.89
CA ALA A 131 -15.21 -0.29 16.46
C ALA A 131 -16.14 -0.93 15.41
N ALA A 132 -16.88 -0.12 14.64
CA ALA A 132 -17.75 -0.59 13.58
C ALA A 132 -16.97 -1.32 12.46
N PHE A 133 -15.80 -0.78 12.08
CA PHE A 133 -14.90 -1.43 11.13
C PHE A 133 -14.39 -2.78 11.66
N TYR A 134 -13.91 -2.81 12.91
CA TYR A 134 -13.42 -4.05 13.53
C TYR A 134 -14.51 -5.10 13.64
N ALA A 135 -15.74 -4.72 14.00
CA ALA A 135 -16.86 -5.65 14.12
C ALA A 135 -17.21 -6.35 12.80
N ARG A 136 -17.08 -5.65 11.67
CA ARG A 136 -17.39 -6.17 10.32
C ARG A 136 -16.24 -6.97 9.70
N VAL A 137 -15.03 -6.43 9.75
CA VAL A 137 -13.88 -6.98 9.01
C VAL A 137 -13.03 -7.92 9.86
N ARG A 138 -12.99 -7.70 11.19
CA ARG A 138 -12.15 -8.42 12.15
C ARG A 138 -10.71 -8.61 11.66
N PRO A 139 -10.00 -7.52 11.32
CA PRO A 139 -8.65 -7.61 10.80
C PRO A 139 -7.71 -8.31 11.78
N ALA A 140 -6.84 -9.18 11.25
CA ALA A 140 -5.81 -9.86 12.01
C ALA A 140 -4.71 -8.87 12.46
N GLY A 141 -4.16 -9.10 13.65
CA GLY A 141 -2.91 -8.46 14.08
C GLY A 141 -2.94 -7.73 15.43
N PRO A 142 -1.75 -7.43 15.99
CA PRO A 142 -1.62 -6.87 17.32
C PRO A 142 -2.05 -5.41 17.41
N GLY A 143 -1.99 -4.65 16.31
CA GLY A 143 -2.38 -3.23 16.31
C GLY A 143 -3.83 -3.04 16.78
N TRP A 144 -4.74 -3.93 16.38
CA TRP A 144 -6.15 -3.87 16.75
C TRP A 144 -6.46 -4.39 18.17
N ALA A 145 -5.46 -4.85 18.92
CA ALA A 145 -5.68 -5.41 20.26
C ALA A 145 -6.31 -4.41 21.23
N ARG A 146 -5.95 -3.13 21.11
CA ARG A 146 -6.53 -2.06 21.93
C ARG A 146 -8.01 -1.86 21.64
N VAL A 147 -8.36 -1.63 20.36
CA VAL A 147 -9.75 -1.42 19.90
C VAL A 147 -10.62 -2.63 20.27
N ARG A 148 -10.09 -3.86 20.11
CA ARG A 148 -10.77 -5.09 20.51
C ARG A 148 -11.07 -5.12 22.02
N ARG A 149 -10.07 -4.85 22.86
CA ARG A 149 -10.21 -4.91 24.33
C ARG A 149 -11.15 -3.83 24.86
N GLU A 150 -11.08 -2.62 24.32
CA GLU A 150 -11.94 -1.50 24.71
C GLU A 150 -13.42 -1.75 24.36
N ASN A 151 -13.69 -2.52 23.30
CA ASN A 151 -15.06 -2.80 22.83
C ASN A 151 -15.56 -4.23 23.12
N GLY A 152 -14.78 -5.05 23.84
CA GLY A 152 -15.16 -6.44 24.17
C GLY A 152 -15.40 -7.35 22.96
N LEU A 153 -14.79 -7.06 21.80
CA LEU A 153 -15.06 -7.78 20.55
C LEU A 153 -14.26 -9.10 20.46
N PRO A 154 -14.78 -10.12 19.76
CA PRO A 154 -14.07 -11.40 19.58
C PRO A 154 -12.78 -11.21 18.78
N ALA A 155 -11.81 -12.09 19.00
CA ALA A 155 -10.57 -12.09 18.23
C ALA A 155 -10.82 -12.39 16.74
N SER A 156 -9.90 -11.92 15.89
CA SER A 156 -9.87 -12.30 14.47
C SER A 156 -9.82 -13.82 14.34
N PRO A 157 -10.66 -14.42 13.49
CA PRO A 157 -10.59 -15.85 13.18
C PRO A 157 -9.30 -16.20 12.41
N ASP A 158 -8.71 -15.22 11.73
CA ASP A 158 -7.52 -15.42 10.92
C ASP A 158 -6.24 -15.39 11.76
N SER A 159 -5.38 -16.39 11.52
CA SER A 159 -4.06 -16.48 12.14
C SER A 159 -3.02 -15.72 11.31
N MET A 160 -2.48 -14.64 11.89
CA MET A 160 -1.48 -13.80 11.22
C MET A 160 -0.22 -14.55 10.76
N PRO A 161 0.34 -15.53 11.50
CA PRO A 161 1.47 -16.31 11.02
C PRO A 161 1.15 -17.14 9.76
N LEU A 162 -0.07 -17.67 9.69
CA LEU A 162 -0.52 -18.47 8.55
C LEU A 162 -0.75 -17.59 7.32
N ALA A 163 -1.30 -16.39 7.51
CA ALA A 163 -1.45 -15.39 6.45
C ALA A 163 -0.08 -14.91 5.92
N LEU A 164 0.88 -14.65 6.81
CA LEU A 164 2.26 -14.29 6.43
C LEU A 164 2.96 -15.43 5.70
N ALA A 165 2.81 -16.67 6.16
CA ALA A 165 3.34 -17.84 5.47
C ALA A 165 2.72 -18.00 4.07
N GLY A 166 1.40 -17.80 3.95
CA GLY A 166 0.71 -17.77 2.65
C GLY A 166 1.23 -16.68 1.72
N TRP A 167 1.50 -15.48 2.26
CA TRP A 167 2.09 -14.38 1.50
C TRP A 167 3.51 -14.70 1.00
N VAL A 168 4.39 -15.24 1.86
CA VAL A 168 5.75 -15.66 1.48
C VAL A 168 5.72 -16.75 0.41
N LEU A 169 4.83 -17.74 0.55
CA LEU A 169 4.64 -18.78 -0.47
C LEU A 169 4.07 -18.20 -1.77
N GLY A 170 3.21 -17.19 -1.70
CA GLY A 170 2.71 -16.47 -2.86
C GLY A 170 3.83 -15.72 -3.59
N LEU A 171 4.71 -15.04 -2.86
CA LEU A 171 5.89 -14.40 -3.47
C LEU A 171 6.83 -15.43 -4.08
N ALA A 172 7.13 -16.51 -3.36
CA ALA A 172 8.00 -17.58 -3.84
C ALA A 172 7.44 -18.26 -5.10
N SER A 173 6.12 -18.42 -5.21
CA SER A 173 5.50 -18.98 -6.42
C SER A 173 5.61 -18.04 -7.61
N VAL A 174 5.30 -16.76 -7.44
CA VAL A 174 5.36 -15.76 -8.52
C VAL A 174 6.80 -15.55 -9.00
N TYR A 175 7.74 -15.28 -8.09
CA TYR A 175 9.14 -15.10 -8.46
C TYR A 175 9.77 -16.39 -8.97
N GLY A 176 9.44 -17.54 -8.37
CA GLY A 176 9.87 -18.83 -8.86
C GLY A 176 9.42 -19.08 -10.29
N ALA A 177 8.15 -18.82 -10.63
CA ALA A 177 7.64 -18.97 -11.99
C ALA A 177 8.33 -17.99 -12.97
N LEU A 178 8.55 -16.74 -12.54
CA LEU A 178 9.25 -15.75 -13.35
C LEU A 178 10.70 -16.15 -13.66
N PHE A 179 11.47 -16.58 -12.64
CA PHE A 179 12.85 -17.03 -12.83
C PHE A 179 12.94 -18.37 -13.57
N ALA A 180 11.94 -19.25 -13.42
CA ALA A 180 11.83 -20.47 -14.20
C ALA A 180 11.68 -20.16 -15.69
N ALA A 181 10.69 -19.31 -16.03
CA ALA A 181 10.47 -18.86 -17.40
C ALA A 181 11.71 -18.19 -17.99
N GLY A 182 12.34 -17.28 -17.23
CA GLY A 182 13.61 -16.65 -17.62
C GLY A 182 14.72 -17.68 -17.86
N GLY A 183 14.87 -18.66 -16.97
CA GLY A 183 15.87 -19.72 -17.09
C GLY A 183 15.72 -20.54 -18.37
N PHE A 184 14.49 -20.88 -18.77
CA PHE A 184 14.22 -21.57 -20.03
C PHE A 184 14.49 -20.69 -21.26
N VAL A 185 14.08 -19.42 -21.23
CA VAL A 185 14.31 -18.46 -22.32
C VAL A 185 15.80 -18.23 -22.56
N TYR A 186 16.60 -18.12 -21.50
CA TYR A 186 18.06 -17.91 -21.60
C TYR A 186 18.86 -19.21 -21.82
N GLY A 187 18.20 -20.34 -22.08
CA GLY A 187 18.86 -21.63 -22.32
C GLY A 187 19.50 -22.27 -21.08
N ARG A 188 19.30 -21.70 -19.89
CA ARG A 188 19.79 -22.22 -18.60
C ARG A 188 18.79 -23.23 -18.02
N THR A 189 18.69 -24.38 -18.68
CA THR A 189 17.68 -25.42 -18.39
C THR A 189 17.69 -25.89 -16.94
N LEU A 190 18.86 -26.10 -16.32
CA LEU A 190 18.97 -26.48 -14.91
C LEU A 190 18.37 -25.42 -13.98
N GLN A 191 18.67 -24.14 -14.22
CA GLN A 191 18.12 -23.02 -13.45
C GLN A 191 16.59 -22.94 -13.62
N GLY A 192 16.10 -23.13 -14.86
CA GLY A 192 14.67 -23.19 -15.16
C GLY A 192 13.91 -24.26 -14.37
N TRP A 193 14.45 -25.48 -14.33
CA TRP A 193 13.86 -26.59 -13.57
C TRP A 193 13.91 -26.38 -12.05
N LEU A 194 15.01 -25.87 -11.50
CA LEU A 194 15.12 -25.59 -10.06
C LEU A 194 14.07 -24.56 -9.62
N TRP A 195 13.92 -23.46 -10.35
CA TRP A 195 12.91 -22.45 -10.03
C TRP A 195 11.48 -22.94 -10.26
N SER A 196 11.27 -23.84 -11.23
CA SER A 196 9.96 -24.49 -11.45
C SER A 196 9.56 -25.35 -10.26
N LEU A 197 10.51 -26.11 -9.69
CA LEU A 197 10.28 -26.92 -8.48
C LEU A 197 9.95 -26.04 -7.27
N VAL A 198 10.68 -24.94 -7.08
CA VAL A 198 10.40 -23.96 -6.02
C VAL A 198 8.99 -23.37 -6.19
N ALA A 199 8.62 -22.98 -7.42
CA ALA A 199 7.29 -22.44 -7.70
C ALA A 199 6.19 -23.47 -7.42
N ALA A 200 6.36 -24.71 -7.89
CA ALA A 200 5.40 -25.79 -7.66
C ALA A 200 5.22 -26.10 -6.17
N ALA A 201 6.32 -26.22 -5.41
CA ALA A 201 6.27 -26.44 -3.97
C ALA A 201 5.56 -25.30 -3.23
N ALA A 202 5.84 -24.05 -3.64
CA ALA A 202 5.20 -22.87 -3.07
C ALA A 202 3.68 -22.82 -3.35
N ILE A 203 3.27 -23.19 -4.56
CA ILE A 203 1.84 -23.30 -4.92
C ILE A 203 1.15 -24.38 -4.09
N VAL A 204 1.75 -25.56 -3.94
CA VAL A 204 1.18 -26.64 -3.12
C VAL A 204 1.03 -26.21 -1.66
N GLY A 205 2.05 -25.55 -1.10
CA GLY A 205 1.97 -24.97 0.24
C GLY A 205 0.85 -23.94 0.39
N LEU A 206 0.69 -23.06 -0.60
CA LEU A 206 -0.35 -22.03 -0.63
C LEU A 206 -1.75 -22.64 -0.72
N LEU A 207 -1.96 -23.67 -1.54
CA LEU A 207 -3.22 -24.42 -1.60
C LEU A 207 -3.54 -25.10 -0.26
N GLY A 208 -2.52 -25.64 0.42
CA GLY A 208 -2.66 -26.23 1.76
C GLY A 208 -3.11 -25.20 2.81
N ILE A 209 -2.54 -24.00 2.76
CA ILE A 209 -2.91 -22.88 3.65
C ILE A 209 -4.32 -22.36 3.33
N GLY A 210 -4.62 -22.16 2.04
CA GLY A 210 -5.93 -21.68 1.60
C GLY A 210 -7.07 -22.58 2.07
N ARG A 211 -6.88 -23.90 2.02
CA ARG A 211 -7.85 -24.88 2.55
C ARG A 211 -8.06 -24.79 4.07
N ARG A 212 -7.08 -24.31 4.82
CA ARG A 212 -7.19 -24.14 6.29
C ARG A 212 -7.86 -22.82 6.66
N LEU A 213 -7.60 -21.76 5.91
CA LEU A 213 -8.21 -20.44 6.11
C LEU A 213 -9.67 -20.39 5.67
N TRP A 214 -10.01 -21.05 4.56
CA TRP A 214 -11.37 -21.04 4.00
C TRP A 214 -12.29 -22.11 4.59
N LYS A 215 -11.98 -22.67 5.76
CA LYS A 215 -12.95 -23.54 6.44
C LYS A 215 -14.16 -22.70 6.83
N PRO A 216 -15.39 -23.04 6.40
CA PRO A 216 -16.58 -22.32 6.82
C PRO A 216 -16.61 -22.29 8.35
N ALA A 217 -16.75 -21.10 8.93
CA ALA A 217 -17.05 -20.98 10.34
C ALA A 217 -18.30 -21.84 10.58
N ALA A 218 -18.22 -22.79 11.52
CA ALA A 218 -19.36 -23.59 11.94
C ALA A 218 -20.51 -22.61 12.25
N GLY A 219 -21.66 -22.79 11.58
CA GLY A 219 -22.84 -21.98 11.81
C GLY A 219 -23.23 -22.01 13.29
N PRO A 220 -23.93 -20.97 13.79
CA PRO A 220 -24.37 -20.93 15.18
C PRO A 220 -25.15 -22.22 15.52
N ALA A 221 -24.81 -22.84 16.65
CA ALA A 221 -25.50 -24.02 17.14
C ALA A 221 -27.02 -23.74 17.22
N PRO A 222 -27.89 -24.68 16.82
CA PRO A 222 -29.32 -24.50 16.96
C PRO A 222 -29.65 -24.29 18.43
N VAL A 223 -30.43 -23.25 18.71
CA VAL A 223 -31.00 -23.00 20.03
C VAL A 223 -32.03 -24.10 20.27
N GLU A 224 -31.68 -25.11 21.07
CA GLU A 224 -32.64 -26.09 21.57
C GLU A 224 -33.61 -25.35 22.50
N GLY A 225 -34.89 -25.36 22.13
CA GLY A 225 -36.01 -24.84 22.91
C GLY A 225 -36.74 -25.94 23.66
#